data_AF-A0A662UGY9-F1
#
_entry.id   AF-A0A662UGY9-F1
#
_cell.length_a   1.000
_cell.length_b   1.000
_cell.length_c   1.000
_cell.angle_alpha   90.00
_cell.angle_beta   90.00
_cell.angle_gamma   90.00
#
_symmetry.space_group_name_H-M   'P 1'
#
loop_
_entity.id
_entity.type
_entity.pdbx_description
1 polymer ?
#
loop_
_entity_poly.entity_id
_entity_poly.type
_entity_poly.pdbx_seq_one_letter_code
_entity_poly.pdbx_strand_id
1 'polypeptide(L)'
;MDHWKDLGNPWRNAWIIIRKNEKKKAAEILKKYLQYPSNTEEFRYGLEFAKAMKSLWNPFDADEVFREAFSASLYEKLLNDFEPIRIIERMSNDYTFSMGALALLEVLLGLGRDERPLILLENLITHAPKKLSEDNLREFARALIYGPLTRLKPDALAKLLKKIREMEISPTTAQLRAEFLSMILGTYPPTHFKNSPQLRDEIAAELSSLSSYVLKNYENSPEEMETLYWELSNVLSRITGVCRDIGNWEVCNDIIRKSGDSLARMFDKLGKAMARRRSGMYWREMEGK
;
A
#
# COMPACT_ATOMS: atom_id res chain seq x y z
N MET A 1 19.03 -15.12 36.06
CA MET A 1 18.58 -13.77 36.45
C MET A 1 18.49 -12.94 35.19
N ASP A 2 17.26 -12.59 34.81
CA ASP A 2 16.91 -12.03 33.52
C ASP A 2 17.26 -10.53 33.42
N HIS A 3 18.28 -10.20 32.63
CA HIS A 3 18.64 -8.82 32.26
C HIS A 3 17.60 -8.10 31.37
N TRP A 4 16.41 -8.67 31.17
CA TRP A 4 15.45 -8.21 30.17
C TRP A 4 14.44 -7.17 30.68
N LYS A 5 14.44 -6.89 32.00
CA LYS A 5 13.60 -5.83 32.59
C LYS A 5 14.11 -4.41 32.32
N ASP A 6 15.30 -4.26 31.74
CA ASP A 6 15.99 -2.96 31.67
C ASP A 6 16.04 -2.32 30.28
N LEU A 7 15.22 -2.79 29.33
CA LEU A 7 15.24 -2.24 27.99
C LEU A 7 13.82 -1.97 27.48
N GLY A 8 13.20 -0.94 28.06
CA GLY A 8 11.89 -0.40 27.67
C GLY A 8 11.83 0.19 26.25
N ASN A 9 12.82 -0.08 25.38
CA ASN A 9 12.83 0.36 24.00
C ASN A 9 12.94 -0.87 23.04
N PRO A 10 11.86 -1.22 22.32
CA PRO A 10 11.86 -2.38 21.40
C PRO A 10 12.86 -2.24 20.25
N TRP A 11 13.08 -1.02 19.75
CA TRP A 11 14.03 -0.75 18.66
C TRP A 11 15.48 -0.96 19.08
N ARG A 12 15.84 -0.49 20.29
CA ARG A 12 17.18 -0.72 20.85
C ARG A 12 17.44 -2.22 21.03
N ASN A 13 16.44 -2.98 21.46
CA ASN A 13 16.60 -4.42 21.66
C ASN A 13 16.75 -5.17 20.35
N ALA A 14 15.94 -4.82 19.36
CA ALA A 14 16.09 -5.36 18.02
C ALA A 14 17.51 -5.10 17.50
N TRP A 15 18.02 -3.88 17.62
CA TRP A 15 19.38 -3.53 17.20
C TRP A 15 20.47 -4.36 17.89
N ILE A 16 20.39 -4.54 19.22
CA ILE A 16 21.36 -5.35 19.97
C ILE A 16 21.35 -6.80 19.49
N ILE A 17 20.16 -7.38 19.32
CA ILE A 17 19.96 -8.77 18.91
C ILE A 17 20.47 -8.99 17.48
N ILE A 18 20.16 -8.07 16.57
CA ILE A 18 20.59 -8.13 15.17
C ILE A 18 22.10 -8.03 15.06
N ARG A 19 22.77 -7.12 15.79
CA ARG A 19 24.24 -7.03 15.76
C ARG A 19 24.92 -8.30 16.26
N LYS A 20 24.27 -9.05 17.14
CA LYS A 20 24.76 -10.33 17.65
C LYS A 20 24.29 -11.52 16.81
N ASN A 21 23.48 -11.30 15.77
CA ASN A 21 22.88 -12.33 14.92
C ASN A 21 22.10 -13.40 15.71
N GLU A 22 21.43 -13.00 16.81
CA GLU A 22 20.74 -13.93 17.73
C GLU A 22 19.30 -14.24 17.27
N LYS A 23 19.14 -14.89 16.09
CA LYS A 23 17.82 -15.20 15.47
C LYS A 23 16.82 -15.89 16.40
N LYS A 24 17.21 -17.01 17.01
CA LYS A 24 16.34 -17.79 17.91
C LYS A 24 15.80 -16.96 19.07
N LYS A 25 16.66 -16.14 19.66
CA LYS A 25 16.30 -15.24 20.75
C LYS A 25 15.35 -14.15 20.30
N ALA A 26 15.54 -13.60 19.09
CA ALA A 26 14.59 -12.68 18.49
C ALA A 26 13.21 -13.33 18.37
N ALA A 27 13.16 -14.58 17.90
CA ALA A 27 11.92 -15.34 17.74
C ALA A 27 11.25 -15.62 19.09
N GLU A 28 12.00 -16.00 20.12
CA GLU A 28 11.50 -16.23 21.48
C GLU A 28 10.91 -14.95 22.09
N ILE A 29 11.60 -13.82 21.97
CA ILE A 29 11.13 -12.51 22.44
C ILE A 29 9.84 -12.14 21.72
N LEU A 30 9.84 -12.23 20.39
CA LEU A 30 8.68 -11.87 19.59
C LEU A 30 7.46 -12.73 19.96
N LYS A 31 7.65 -14.05 20.05
CA LYS A 31 6.62 -14.99 20.46
C LYS A 31 6.09 -14.67 21.85
N LYS A 32 6.96 -14.41 22.83
CA LYS A 32 6.59 -14.08 24.20
C LYS A 32 5.70 -12.84 24.24
N TYR A 33 6.11 -11.74 23.61
CA TYR A 33 5.40 -10.47 23.70
C TYR A 33 4.08 -10.46 22.92
N LEU A 34 4.03 -11.11 21.74
CA LEU A 34 2.79 -11.19 20.96
C LEU A 34 1.74 -12.15 21.54
N GLN A 35 2.11 -13.00 22.52
CA GLN A 35 1.16 -13.84 23.26
C GLN A 35 0.33 -13.07 24.29
N TYR A 36 0.77 -11.89 24.73
CA TYR A 36 0.01 -11.08 25.67
C TYR A 36 -1.30 -10.56 25.03
N PRO A 37 -2.31 -10.20 25.85
CA PRO A 37 -3.54 -9.59 25.35
C PRO A 37 -3.26 -8.32 24.55
N SER A 38 -3.99 -8.11 23.45
CA SER A 38 -3.72 -7.05 22.45
C SER A 38 -3.98 -5.62 22.93
N ASN A 39 -4.44 -5.43 24.17
CA ASN A 39 -4.60 -4.14 24.83
C ASN A 39 -3.47 -3.83 25.84
N THR A 40 -2.43 -4.65 25.92
CA THR A 40 -1.31 -4.49 26.87
C THR A 40 -0.10 -3.80 26.27
N GLU A 41 0.74 -3.19 27.12
CA GLU A 41 2.01 -2.61 26.72
C GLU A 41 3.01 -3.67 26.21
N GLU A 42 2.96 -4.87 26.77
CA GLU A 42 3.75 -6.01 26.31
C GLU A 42 3.43 -6.38 24.87
N PHE A 43 2.15 -6.38 24.49
CA PHE A 43 1.77 -6.63 23.11
C PHE A 43 2.25 -5.51 22.17
N ARG A 44 2.09 -4.24 22.57
CA ARG A 44 2.60 -3.08 21.80
C ARG A 44 4.11 -3.15 21.62
N TYR A 45 4.83 -3.56 22.65
CA TYR A 45 6.26 -3.81 22.58
C TYR A 45 6.57 -4.87 21.52
N GLY A 46 5.83 -5.98 21.50
CA GLY A 46 5.98 -7.03 20.49
C GLY A 46 5.76 -6.53 19.06
N LEU A 47 4.77 -5.67 18.85
CA LEU A 47 4.50 -5.04 17.55
C LEU A 47 5.66 -4.14 17.08
N GLU A 48 6.15 -3.26 17.96
CA GLU A 48 7.27 -2.38 17.65
C GLU A 48 8.57 -3.16 17.45
N PHE A 49 8.77 -4.22 18.23
CA PHE A 49 9.90 -5.12 18.06
C PHE A 49 9.85 -5.80 16.69
N ALA A 50 8.69 -6.32 16.27
CA ALA A 50 8.50 -6.88 14.94
C ALA A 50 8.84 -5.89 13.82
N LYS A 51 8.34 -4.65 13.93
CA LYS A 51 8.65 -3.57 12.98
C LYS A 51 10.15 -3.32 12.89
N ALA A 52 10.81 -3.22 14.04
CA ALA A 52 12.25 -3.01 14.10
C ALA A 52 13.03 -4.17 13.46
N MET A 53 12.64 -5.42 13.72
CA MET A 53 13.27 -6.60 13.11
C MET A 53 13.14 -6.58 11.58
N LYS A 54 11.94 -6.27 11.07
CA LYS A 54 11.67 -6.16 9.62
C LYS A 54 12.52 -5.06 8.96
N SER A 55 12.68 -3.92 9.63
CA SER A 55 13.39 -2.75 9.06
C SER A 55 14.91 -2.85 9.14
N LEU A 56 15.45 -3.51 10.17
CA LEU A 56 16.88 -3.51 10.47
C LEU A 56 17.60 -4.77 9.99
N TRP A 57 16.90 -5.90 9.83
CA TRP A 57 17.50 -7.11 9.30
C TRP A 57 17.36 -7.17 7.78
N ASN A 58 18.25 -7.92 7.11
CA ASN A 58 18.00 -8.33 5.74
C ASN A 58 16.71 -9.18 5.68
N PRO A 59 15.99 -9.17 4.54
CA PRO A 59 14.68 -9.81 4.43
C PRO A 59 14.67 -11.31 4.73
N PHE A 60 15.72 -12.04 4.33
CA PHE A 60 15.79 -13.50 4.52
C PHE A 60 15.86 -13.89 5.99
N ASP A 61 16.71 -13.19 6.75
CA ASP A 61 16.88 -13.45 8.17
C ASP A 61 15.66 -12.99 8.99
N ALA A 62 15.04 -11.88 8.61
CA ALA A 62 13.78 -11.45 9.22
C ALA A 62 12.68 -12.50 9.01
N ASP A 63 12.51 -13.01 7.78
CA ASP A 63 11.53 -14.03 7.45
C ASP A 63 11.78 -15.33 8.24
N GLU A 64 13.04 -15.72 8.47
CA GLU A 64 13.40 -16.88 9.32
C GLU A 64 12.92 -16.70 10.77
N VAL A 65 13.19 -15.55 11.36
CA VAL A 65 12.75 -15.22 12.73
C VAL A 65 11.24 -15.25 12.86
N PHE A 66 10.52 -14.67 11.91
CA PHE A 66 9.05 -14.67 11.94
C PHE A 66 8.48 -16.08 11.80
N ARG A 67 9.05 -16.93 10.93
CA ARG A 67 8.65 -18.33 10.79
C ARG A 67 8.85 -19.11 12.08
N GLU A 68 9.97 -18.90 12.77
CA GLU A 68 10.28 -19.55 14.04
C GLU A 68 9.37 -19.04 15.18
N ALA A 69 9.07 -17.74 15.21
CA ALA A 69 8.22 -17.15 16.25
C ALA A 69 6.75 -17.61 16.16
N PHE A 70 6.21 -17.74 14.94
CA PHE A 70 4.76 -17.88 14.73
C PHE A 70 4.30 -19.35 14.75
N SER A 71 4.08 -19.88 15.95
CA SER A 71 3.33 -21.12 16.14
C SER A 71 1.91 -21.01 15.54
N ALA A 72 1.27 -22.14 15.26
CA ALA A 72 -0.12 -22.16 14.77
C ALA A 72 -1.05 -21.37 15.71
N SER A 73 -0.94 -21.58 17.04
CA SER A 73 -1.73 -20.85 18.03
C SER A 73 -1.50 -19.34 18.04
N LEU A 74 -0.25 -18.88 17.87
CA LEU A 74 0.04 -17.44 17.81
C LEU A 74 -0.49 -16.83 16.52
N TYR A 75 -0.35 -17.54 15.40
CA TYR A 75 -0.91 -17.13 14.12
C TYR A 75 -2.44 -16.92 14.20
N GLU A 76 -3.17 -17.90 14.75
CA GLU A 76 -4.63 -17.78 14.97
C GLU A 76 -4.99 -16.59 15.87
N LYS A 77 -4.26 -16.42 16.98
CA LYS A 77 -4.47 -15.29 17.88
C LYS A 77 -4.29 -13.95 17.15
N LEU A 78 -3.22 -13.79 16.38
CA LEU A 78 -2.94 -12.56 15.66
C LEU A 78 -4.03 -12.24 14.63
N LEU A 79 -4.52 -13.24 13.89
CA LEU A 79 -5.64 -13.03 12.95
C LEU A 79 -6.91 -12.52 13.65
N ASN A 80 -7.21 -13.04 14.85
CA ASN A 80 -8.35 -12.60 15.64
C ASN A 80 -8.13 -11.20 16.26
N ASP A 81 -6.90 -10.92 16.70
CA ASP A 81 -6.54 -9.61 17.26
C ASP A 81 -6.52 -8.50 16.20
N PHE A 82 -6.24 -8.85 14.94
CA PHE A 82 -6.16 -7.97 13.77
C PHE A 82 -7.50 -7.81 13.05
N GLU A 83 -8.59 -7.80 13.82
CA GLU A 83 -9.92 -7.49 13.30
C GLU A 83 -9.92 -6.11 12.60
N PRO A 84 -10.42 -6.00 11.34
CA PRO A 84 -10.21 -4.81 10.53
C PRO A 84 -10.75 -3.52 11.13
N ILE A 85 -11.95 -3.58 11.72
CA ILE A 85 -12.58 -2.39 12.30
C ILE A 85 -11.76 -1.90 13.49
N ARG A 86 -11.28 -2.81 14.34
CA ARG A 86 -10.40 -2.48 15.46
C ARG A 86 -9.08 -1.83 15.02
N ILE A 87 -8.44 -2.30 13.95
CA ILE A 87 -7.23 -1.66 13.41
C ILE A 87 -7.55 -0.23 12.93
N ILE A 88 -8.63 -0.07 12.17
CA ILE A 88 -9.02 1.22 11.61
C ILE A 88 -9.34 2.23 12.72
N GLU A 89 -10.18 1.86 13.70
CA GLU A 89 -10.61 2.75 14.78
C GLU A 89 -9.46 3.16 15.71
N ARG A 90 -8.41 2.35 15.78
CA ARG A 90 -7.21 2.64 16.57
C ARG A 90 -6.24 3.59 15.88
N MET A 91 -6.40 3.94 14.60
CA MET A 91 -5.48 4.87 13.93
C MET A 91 -5.34 6.21 14.68
N SER A 92 -6.44 6.77 15.20
CA SER A 92 -6.42 8.07 15.89
C SER A 92 -5.89 8.02 17.32
N ASN A 93 -6.14 6.93 18.05
CA ASN A 93 -5.93 6.87 19.51
C ASN A 93 -4.82 5.88 19.91
N ASP A 94 -4.40 5.01 19.00
CA ASP A 94 -3.40 3.97 19.21
C ASP A 94 -2.71 3.64 17.88
N TYR A 95 -2.04 4.67 17.34
CA TYR A 95 -1.31 4.60 16.08
C TYR A 95 -0.28 3.45 16.06
N THR A 96 0.42 3.25 17.17
CA THR A 96 1.40 2.17 17.37
C THR A 96 0.79 0.79 17.11
N PHE A 97 -0.39 0.51 17.68
CA PHE A 97 -1.08 -0.75 17.44
C PHE A 97 -1.41 -0.92 15.96
N SER A 98 -2.01 0.11 15.36
CA SER A 98 -2.52 0.04 13.99
C SER A 98 -1.38 -0.20 13.00
N MET A 99 -0.30 0.58 13.09
CA MET A 99 0.87 0.42 12.24
C MET A 99 1.62 -0.89 12.50
N GLY A 100 1.67 -1.33 13.76
CA GLY A 100 2.22 -2.63 14.14
C GLY A 100 1.43 -3.80 13.55
N ALA A 101 0.11 -3.72 13.59
CA ALA A 101 -0.78 -4.73 13.02
C ALA A 101 -0.64 -4.79 11.50
N LEU A 102 -0.57 -3.65 10.80
CA LEU A 102 -0.31 -3.61 9.35
C LEU A 102 1.05 -4.22 8.98
N ALA A 103 2.10 -3.90 9.75
CA ALA A 103 3.43 -4.47 9.54
C ALA A 103 3.46 -5.99 9.77
N LEU A 104 2.74 -6.49 10.77
CA LEU A 104 2.63 -7.93 11.00
C LEU A 104 1.70 -8.61 9.99
N LEU A 105 0.66 -7.94 9.50
CA LEU A 105 -0.21 -8.47 8.45
C LEU A 105 0.60 -8.78 7.18
N GLU A 106 1.57 -7.93 6.83
CA GLU A 106 2.51 -8.21 5.75
C GLU A 106 3.30 -9.51 5.98
N VAL A 107 3.81 -9.72 7.19
CA VAL A 107 4.52 -10.95 7.55
C VAL A 107 3.59 -12.16 7.40
N LEU A 108 2.36 -12.06 7.92
CA LEU A 108 1.36 -13.14 7.83
C LEU A 108 1.02 -13.49 6.37
N LEU A 109 0.88 -12.49 5.51
CA LEU A 109 0.72 -12.68 4.06
C LEU A 109 1.93 -13.39 3.45
N GLY A 110 3.14 -12.97 3.81
CA GLY A 110 4.39 -13.58 3.34
C GLY A 110 4.59 -15.03 3.77
N LEU A 111 4.01 -15.45 4.91
CA LEU A 111 4.02 -16.86 5.35
C LEU A 111 3.15 -17.76 4.47
N GLY A 112 2.14 -17.22 3.79
CA GLY A 112 1.33 -17.94 2.80
C GLY A 112 0.62 -19.19 3.30
N ARG A 113 0.20 -19.21 4.58
CA ARG A 113 -0.44 -20.38 5.20
C ARG A 113 -1.88 -20.59 4.74
N ASP A 114 -2.65 -19.51 4.58
CA ASP A 114 -4.05 -19.51 4.14
C ASP A 114 -4.48 -18.12 3.61
N GLU A 115 -5.74 -17.98 3.20
CA GLU A 115 -6.29 -16.75 2.61
C GLU A 115 -6.80 -15.72 3.64
N ARG A 116 -6.87 -16.03 4.93
CA ARG A 116 -7.45 -15.10 5.93
C ARG A 116 -6.70 -13.78 6.07
N PRO A 117 -5.35 -13.72 6.04
CA PRO A 117 -4.65 -12.43 5.99
C PRO A 117 -5.05 -11.58 4.79
N LEU A 118 -5.33 -12.19 3.63
CA LEU A 118 -5.81 -11.49 2.45
C LEU A 118 -7.23 -10.96 2.68
N ILE A 119 -8.12 -11.76 3.26
CA ILE A 119 -9.49 -11.33 3.61
C ILE A 119 -9.45 -10.13 4.58
N LEU A 120 -8.58 -10.17 5.59
CA LEU A 120 -8.39 -9.04 6.52
C LEU A 120 -7.94 -7.78 5.76
N LEU A 121 -6.95 -7.90 4.87
CA LEU A 121 -6.46 -6.81 4.04
C LEU A 121 -7.55 -6.21 3.13
N GLU A 122 -8.35 -7.06 2.49
CA GLU A 122 -9.48 -6.62 1.66
C GLU A 122 -10.49 -5.82 2.49
N ASN A 123 -10.83 -6.30 3.69
CA ASN A 123 -11.76 -5.62 4.59
C ASN A 123 -11.18 -4.28 5.08
N LEU A 124 -9.88 -4.21 5.39
CA LEU A 124 -9.21 -2.96 5.78
C LEU A 124 -9.38 -1.89 4.69
N ILE A 125 -9.15 -2.27 3.43
CA ILE A 125 -9.26 -1.36 2.28
C ILE A 125 -10.71 -0.92 2.05
N THR A 126 -11.68 -1.82 2.17
CA THR A 126 -13.10 -1.50 1.97
C THR A 126 -13.66 -0.60 3.07
N HIS A 127 -13.23 -0.76 4.32
CA HIS A 127 -13.82 -0.06 5.46
C HIS A 127 -13.11 1.23 5.84
N ALA A 128 -11.80 1.36 5.60
CA ALA A 128 -11.02 2.53 6.01
C ALA A 128 -11.57 3.87 5.47
N PRO A 129 -11.96 4.00 4.18
CA PRO A 129 -12.47 5.26 3.64
C PRO A 129 -13.74 5.78 4.31
N LYS A 130 -14.53 4.89 4.94
CA LYS A 130 -15.80 5.23 5.59
C LYS A 130 -15.64 5.61 7.06
N LYS A 131 -14.48 5.33 7.65
CA LYS A 131 -14.23 5.41 9.10
C LYS A 131 -13.10 6.36 9.49
N LEU A 132 -12.16 6.62 8.58
CA LEU A 132 -11.04 7.51 8.84
C LEU A 132 -11.32 8.93 8.35
N SER A 133 -10.76 9.91 9.06
CA SER A 133 -10.58 11.25 8.52
C SER A 133 -9.64 11.20 7.31
N GLU A 134 -9.66 12.23 6.47
CA GLU A 134 -8.83 12.29 5.26
C GLU A 134 -7.32 12.12 5.56
N ASP A 135 -6.79 12.81 6.56
CA ASP A 135 -5.37 12.70 6.93
C ASP A 135 -5.00 11.28 7.39
N ASN A 136 -5.81 10.70 8.28
CA ASN A 136 -5.59 9.33 8.75
C ASN A 136 -5.76 8.31 7.63
N LEU A 137 -6.69 8.55 6.70
CA LEU A 137 -6.89 7.69 5.55
C LEU A 137 -5.66 7.70 4.64
N ARG A 138 -5.05 8.86 4.39
CA ARG A 138 -3.81 8.97 3.59
C ARG A 138 -2.65 8.22 4.26
N GLU A 139 -2.45 8.40 5.56
CA GLU A 139 -1.42 7.66 6.29
C GLU A 139 -1.66 6.15 6.29
N PHE A 140 -2.90 5.75 6.53
CA PHE A 140 -3.31 4.35 6.50
C PHE A 140 -3.09 3.72 5.13
N ALA A 141 -3.48 4.41 4.05
CA ALA A 141 -3.26 3.93 2.70
C ALA A 141 -1.77 3.78 2.40
N ARG A 142 -0.94 4.76 2.77
CA ARG A 142 0.52 4.66 2.64
C ARG A 142 1.09 3.45 3.39
N ALA A 143 0.61 3.21 4.61
CA ALA A 143 1.02 2.06 5.41
C ALA A 143 0.65 0.73 4.72
N LEU A 144 -0.52 0.65 4.10
CA LEU A 144 -0.92 -0.51 3.29
C LEU A 144 -0.02 -0.67 2.06
N ILE A 145 0.20 0.44 1.33
CA ILE A 145 0.96 0.54 0.09
C ILE A 145 2.40 0.07 0.27
N TYR A 146 3.08 0.56 1.30
CA TYR A 146 4.47 0.23 1.59
C TYR A 146 4.64 -0.94 2.58
N GLY A 147 3.54 -1.60 2.94
CA GLY A 147 3.53 -2.71 3.88
C GLY A 147 2.91 -3.96 3.26
N PRO A 148 1.72 -4.40 3.73
CA PRO A 148 1.11 -5.68 3.34
C PRO A 148 0.91 -5.85 1.84
N LEU A 149 0.69 -4.76 1.09
CA LEU A 149 0.50 -4.84 -0.35
C LEU A 149 1.75 -5.24 -1.11
N THR A 150 2.94 -5.12 -0.55
CA THR A 150 4.18 -5.49 -1.23
C THR A 150 4.40 -7.00 -1.30
N ARG A 151 3.65 -7.79 -0.51
CA ARG A 151 3.79 -9.26 -0.44
C ARG A 151 2.75 -10.03 -1.25
N LEU A 152 1.81 -9.35 -1.90
CA LEU A 152 0.76 -10.04 -2.65
C LEU A 152 1.30 -10.68 -3.93
N LYS A 153 0.73 -11.83 -4.29
CA LYS A 153 0.92 -12.42 -5.62
C LYS A 153 0.08 -11.67 -6.65
N PRO A 154 0.45 -11.70 -7.94
CA PRO A 154 -0.28 -10.98 -9.00
C PRO A 154 -1.79 -11.21 -9.00
N ASP A 155 -2.25 -12.45 -8.79
CA ASP A 155 -3.68 -12.78 -8.80
C ASP A 155 -4.43 -12.17 -7.60
N ALA A 156 -3.80 -12.16 -6.42
CA ALA A 156 -4.36 -11.51 -5.24
C ALA A 156 -4.39 -9.99 -5.40
N LEU A 157 -3.36 -9.42 -6.03
CA LEU A 157 -3.32 -8.00 -6.35
C LEU A 157 -4.41 -7.59 -7.34
N ALA A 158 -4.66 -8.42 -8.36
CA ALA A 158 -5.74 -8.21 -9.32
C ALA A 158 -7.12 -8.22 -8.64
N LYS A 159 -7.39 -9.22 -7.78
CA LYS A 159 -8.61 -9.27 -6.95
C LYS A 159 -8.77 -8.01 -6.10
N LEU A 160 -7.68 -7.54 -5.52
CA LEU A 160 -7.71 -6.35 -4.68
C LEU A 160 -7.97 -5.07 -5.47
N LEU A 161 -7.33 -4.89 -6.63
CA LEU A 161 -7.60 -3.75 -7.52
C LEU A 161 -9.07 -3.69 -7.92
N LYS A 162 -9.68 -4.84 -8.19
CA LYS A 162 -11.11 -4.92 -8.46
C LYS A 162 -11.94 -4.40 -7.27
N LYS A 163 -11.63 -4.81 -6.04
CA LYS A 163 -12.32 -4.32 -4.83
C LYS A 163 -12.11 -2.83 -4.58
N ILE A 164 -10.90 -2.33 -4.80
CA ILE A 164 -10.58 -0.90 -4.71
C ILE A 164 -11.42 -0.10 -5.71
N ARG A 165 -11.59 -0.60 -6.94
CA ARG A 165 -12.40 0.05 -7.97
C ARG A 165 -13.87 0.17 -7.59
N GLU A 166 -14.40 -0.81 -6.85
CA GLU A 166 -15.78 -0.85 -6.35
C GLU A 166 -16.04 0.17 -5.23
N MET A 167 -15.01 0.80 -4.68
CA MET A 167 -15.18 1.89 -3.71
C MET A 167 -15.80 3.12 -4.37
N GLU A 168 -16.62 3.84 -3.59
CA GLU A 168 -17.14 5.14 -3.97
C GLU A 168 -15.99 6.09 -4.33
N ILE A 169 -16.10 6.74 -5.49
CA ILE A 169 -15.06 7.62 -6.00
C ILE A 169 -15.35 9.07 -5.60
N SER A 170 -14.43 9.62 -4.82
CA SER A 170 -14.32 10.99 -4.34
C SER A 170 -12.92 11.53 -4.68
N PRO A 171 -12.65 12.84 -4.56
CA PRO A 171 -11.31 13.37 -4.86
C PRO A 171 -10.19 12.64 -4.07
N THR A 172 -10.37 12.50 -2.76
CA THR A 172 -9.42 11.80 -1.88
C THR A 172 -9.25 10.33 -2.28
N THR A 173 -10.35 9.59 -2.50
CA THR A 173 -10.23 8.16 -2.84
C THR A 173 -9.70 7.94 -4.26
N ALA A 174 -9.96 8.86 -5.20
CA ALA A 174 -9.39 8.81 -6.54
C ALA A 174 -7.86 9.01 -6.51
N GLN A 175 -7.37 9.95 -5.69
CA GLN A 175 -5.94 10.15 -5.46
C GLN A 175 -5.29 8.90 -4.84
N LEU A 176 -5.90 8.31 -3.81
CA LEU A 176 -5.41 7.08 -3.20
C LEU A 176 -5.35 5.93 -4.21
N ARG A 177 -6.36 5.80 -5.07
CA ARG A 177 -6.41 4.81 -6.15
C ARG A 177 -5.28 5.00 -7.16
N ALA A 178 -4.98 6.24 -7.53
CA ALA A 178 -3.82 6.55 -8.38
C ALA A 178 -2.48 6.24 -7.69
N GLU A 179 -2.34 6.54 -6.39
CA GLU A 179 -1.18 6.16 -5.58
C GLU A 179 -0.99 4.63 -5.52
N PHE A 180 -2.06 3.87 -5.32
CA PHE A 180 -2.03 2.40 -5.35
C PHE A 180 -1.50 1.88 -6.69
N LEU A 181 -2.03 2.37 -7.81
CA LEU A 181 -1.53 2.00 -9.15
C LEU A 181 -0.04 2.34 -9.33
N SER A 182 0.35 3.55 -8.92
CA SER A 182 1.72 4.03 -9.03
C SER A 182 2.70 3.15 -8.24
N MET A 183 2.33 2.74 -7.01
CA MET A 183 3.15 1.82 -6.22
C MET A 183 3.23 0.45 -6.87
N ILE A 184 2.11 -0.13 -7.31
CA ILE A 184 2.10 -1.46 -7.93
C ILE A 184 3.11 -1.49 -9.07
N LEU A 185 3.02 -0.53 -9.98
CA LEU A 185 3.91 -0.41 -11.13
C LEU A 185 5.36 -0.07 -10.76
N GLY A 186 5.58 0.56 -9.60
CA GLY A 186 6.91 0.95 -9.14
C GLY A 186 7.65 -0.09 -8.31
N THR A 187 6.94 -1.08 -7.74
CA THR A 187 7.51 -2.02 -6.75
C THR A 187 7.47 -3.47 -7.19
N TYR A 188 6.50 -3.86 -8.03
CA TYR A 188 6.38 -5.23 -8.48
C TYR A 188 7.35 -5.57 -9.61
N PRO A 189 7.93 -6.79 -9.64
CA PRO A 189 8.78 -7.22 -10.73
C PRO A 189 8.11 -7.05 -12.10
N PRO A 190 8.77 -6.46 -13.11
CA PRO A 190 8.18 -6.25 -14.43
C PRO A 190 7.63 -7.55 -15.06
N THR A 191 8.29 -8.69 -14.81
CA THR A 191 7.85 -10.01 -15.28
C THR A 191 6.46 -10.42 -14.78
N HIS A 192 6.00 -9.92 -13.62
CA HIS A 192 4.66 -10.19 -13.12
C HIS A 192 3.57 -9.62 -14.03
N PHE A 193 3.78 -8.43 -14.61
CA PHE A 193 2.84 -7.81 -15.55
C PHE A 193 2.83 -8.53 -16.90
N LYS A 194 3.97 -9.10 -17.33
CA LYS A 194 4.02 -9.95 -18.53
C LYS A 194 3.18 -11.21 -18.34
N ASN A 195 3.31 -11.85 -17.18
CA ASN A 195 2.80 -13.19 -16.93
C ASN A 195 1.37 -13.23 -16.36
N SER A 196 0.81 -12.10 -15.92
CA SER A 196 -0.55 -12.02 -15.38
C SER A 196 -1.44 -11.09 -16.22
N PRO A 197 -2.14 -11.62 -17.24
CA PRO A 197 -3.11 -10.84 -18.03
C PRO A 197 -4.21 -10.23 -17.17
N GLN A 198 -4.69 -10.96 -16.15
CA GLN A 198 -5.73 -10.47 -15.25
C GLN A 198 -5.27 -9.21 -14.49
N LEU A 199 -4.03 -9.18 -13.99
CA LEU A 199 -3.50 -7.97 -13.35
C LEU A 199 -3.47 -6.78 -14.33
N ARG A 200 -3.08 -7.01 -15.59
CA ARG A 200 -3.12 -5.96 -16.62
C ARG A 200 -4.53 -5.45 -16.88
N ASP A 201 -5.51 -6.34 -16.94
CA ASP A 201 -6.92 -5.99 -17.17
C ASP A 201 -7.46 -5.12 -16.05
N GLU A 202 -7.15 -5.47 -14.80
CA GLU A 202 -7.59 -4.69 -13.63
C GLU A 202 -6.90 -3.32 -13.57
N ILE A 203 -5.60 -3.22 -13.92
CA ILE A 203 -4.89 -1.93 -14.06
C ILE A 203 -5.55 -1.08 -15.16
N ALA A 204 -5.86 -1.68 -16.31
CA ALA A 204 -6.45 -0.97 -17.43
C ALA A 204 -7.85 -0.43 -17.09
N ALA A 205 -8.68 -1.24 -16.44
CA ALA A 205 -10.01 -0.87 -15.97
C ALA A 205 -9.95 0.25 -14.91
N GLU A 206 -8.97 0.19 -14.01
CA GLU A 206 -8.75 1.21 -12.99
C GLU A 206 -8.34 2.56 -13.61
N LEU A 207 -7.40 2.55 -14.55
CA LEU A 207 -7.04 3.74 -15.34
C LEU A 207 -8.24 4.35 -16.07
N SER A 208 -9.08 3.50 -16.68
CA SER A 208 -10.28 3.95 -17.36
C SER A 208 -11.28 4.61 -16.42
N SER A 209 -11.47 4.03 -15.23
CA SER A 209 -12.34 4.55 -14.17
C SER A 209 -11.87 5.93 -13.70
N LEU A 210 -10.58 6.06 -13.34
CA LEU A 210 -10.00 7.32 -12.88
C LEU A 210 -10.02 8.40 -13.98
N SER A 211 -9.71 8.04 -15.22
CA SER A 211 -9.75 8.99 -16.36
C SER A 211 -11.16 9.52 -16.62
N SER A 212 -12.17 8.65 -16.50
CA SER A 212 -13.57 9.03 -16.65
C SER A 212 -14.02 9.97 -15.53
N TYR A 213 -13.55 9.74 -14.30
CA TYR A 213 -13.81 10.60 -13.16
C TYR A 213 -13.19 12.01 -13.34
N VAL A 214 -11.94 12.09 -13.78
CA VAL A 214 -11.27 13.37 -14.10
C VAL A 214 -12.07 14.14 -15.13
N LEU A 215 -12.43 13.49 -16.24
CA LEU A 215 -13.19 14.13 -17.33
C LEU A 215 -14.55 14.66 -16.89
N LYS A 216 -15.26 13.92 -16.04
CA LYS A 216 -16.59 14.29 -15.54
C LYS A 216 -16.55 15.48 -14.58
N ASN A 217 -15.48 15.62 -13.79
CA ASN A 217 -15.42 16.60 -12.71
C ASN A 217 -14.53 17.81 -13.00
N TYR A 218 -13.79 17.81 -14.12
CA TYR A 218 -12.84 18.89 -14.43
C TYR A 218 -13.45 20.28 -14.43
N GLU A 219 -14.70 20.42 -14.90
CA GLU A 219 -15.37 21.72 -14.98
C GLU A 219 -15.79 22.25 -13.61
N ASN A 220 -16.03 21.37 -12.63
CA ASN A 220 -16.45 21.75 -11.28
C ASN A 220 -15.24 22.00 -10.36
N SER A 221 -14.20 21.16 -10.46
CA SER A 221 -13.02 21.19 -9.59
C SER A 221 -11.72 21.09 -10.41
N PRO A 222 -11.36 22.10 -11.20
CA PRO A 222 -10.26 22.00 -12.16
C PRO A 222 -8.90 21.76 -11.52
N GLU A 223 -8.59 22.40 -10.38
CA GLU A 223 -7.29 22.27 -9.71
C GLU A 223 -7.07 20.86 -9.14
N GLU A 224 -8.09 20.31 -8.49
CA GLU A 224 -8.05 18.92 -7.97
C GLU A 224 -7.91 17.92 -9.12
N MET A 225 -8.65 18.11 -10.22
CA MET A 225 -8.60 17.22 -11.36
C MET A 225 -7.28 17.34 -12.15
N GLU A 226 -6.63 18.51 -12.15
CA GLU A 226 -5.27 18.67 -12.68
C GLU A 226 -4.25 17.89 -11.83
N THR A 227 -4.41 17.89 -10.51
CA THR A 227 -3.56 17.08 -9.62
C THR A 227 -3.67 15.59 -9.97
N LEU A 228 -4.90 15.09 -10.07
CA LEU A 228 -5.15 13.69 -10.43
C LEU A 228 -4.68 13.36 -11.86
N TYR A 229 -4.80 14.31 -12.79
CA TYR A 229 -4.23 14.16 -14.14
C TYR A 229 -2.71 13.94 -14.11
N TRP A 230 -1.98 14.71 -13.29
CA TRP A 230 -0.52 14.55 -13.17
C TRP A 230 -0.16 13.20 -12.54
N GLU A 231 -0.93 12.73 -11.57
CA GLU A 231 -0.75 11.40 -10.99
C GLU A 231 -0.97 10.29 -12.03
N LEU A 232 -2.03 10.38 -12.83
CA LEU A 232 -2.28 9.42 -13.91
C LEU A 232 -1.20 9.49 -15.00
N SER A 233 -0.65 10.68 -15.27
CA SER A 233 0.50 10.84 -16.16
C SER A 233 1.74 10.09 -15.64
N ASN A 234 1.99 10.17 -14.33
CA ASN A 234 3.07 9.42 -13.68
C ASN A 234 2.83 7.91 -13.74
N VAL A 235 1.59 7.45 -13.55
CA VAL A 235 1.20 6.04 -13.70
C VAL A 235 1.51 5.54 -15.12
N LEU A 236 1.16 6.29 -16.16
CA LEU A 236 1.49 5.91 -17.55
C LEU A 236 3.00 5.89 -17.82
N SER A 237 3.75 6.82 -17.25
CA SER A 237 5.21 6.83 -17.33
C SER A 237 5.80 5.54 -16.72
N ARG A 238 5.27 5.09 -15.57
CA ARG A 238 5.68 3.83 -14.94
C ARG A 238 5.30 2.61 -15.77
N ILE A 239 4.12 2.58 -16.39
CA ILE A 239 3.74 1.52 -17.35
C ILE A 239 4.78 1.41 -18.47
N THR A 240 5.16 2.56 -19.04
CA THR A 240 6.19 2.63 -20.09
C THR A 240 7.54 2.09 -19.59
N GLY A 241 7.93 2.42 -18.36
CA GLY A 241 9.12 1.87 -17.70
C GLY A 241 9.07 0.35 -17.57
N VAL A 242 7.97 -0.21 -17.05
CA VAL A 242 7.75 -1.65 -16.94
C VAL A 242 7.92 -2.36 -18.29
N CYS A 243 7.34 -1.83 -19.36
CA CYS A 243 7.46 -2.45 -20.69
C CYS A 243 8.87 -2.38 -21.26
N ARG A 244 9.59 -1.28 -20.99
CA ARG A 244 11.00 -1.14 -21.37
C ARG A 244 11.84 -2.21 -20.67
N ASP A 245 11.64 -2.41 -19.38
CA ASP A 245 12.39 -3.40 -18.58
C ASP A 245 12.09 -4.85 -19.02
N ILE A 246 10.85 -5.12 -19.45
CA ILE A 246 10.46 -6.43 -19.99
C ILE A 246 11.00 -6.64 -21.43
N GLY A 247 11.24 -5.55 -22.17
CA GLY A 247 11.50 -5.59 -23.61
C GLY A 247 10.29 -6.04 -24.44
N ASN A 248 9.07 -5.94 -23.90
CA ASN A 248 7.83 -6.27 -24.62
C ASN A 248 6.81 -5.12 -24.53
N TRP A 249 6.63 -4.42 -25.64
CA TRP A 249 5.68 -3.32 -25.78
C TRP A 249 4.21 -3.76 -25.91
N GLU A 250 3.93 -5.03 -26.21
CA GLU A 250 2.56 -5.55 -26.26
C GLU A 250 1.86 -5.41 -24.90
N VAL A 251 2.60 -5.53 -23.80
CA VAL A 251 2.08 -5.33 -22.43
C VAL A 251 1.52 -3.91 -22.27
N CYS A 252 2.28 -2.90 -22.70
CA CYS A 252 1.87 -1.49 -22.66
C CYS A 252 0.68 -1.24 -23.58
N ASN A 253 0.79 -1.71 -24.82
CA ASN A 253 -0.25 -1.50 -25.82
C ASN A 253 -1.56 -2.15 -25.38
N ASP A 254 -1.52 -3.32 -24.74
CA ASP A 254 -2.71 -3.98 -24.21
C ASP A 254 -3.35 -3.18 -23.09
N ILE A 255 -2.57 -2.69 -22.11
CA ILE A 255 -3.09 -1.85 -21.01
C ILE A 255 -3.70 -0.56 -21.57
N ILE A 256 -2.97 0.18 -22.41
CA ILE A 256 -3.42 1.46 -22.96
C ILE A 256 -4.69 1.27 -23.80
N ARG A 257 -4.71 0.26 -24.68
CA ARG A 257 -5.87 -0.07 -25.51
C ARG A 257 -7.08 -0.44 -24.66
N LYS A 258 -6.90 -1.22 -23.59
CA LYS A 258 -8.00 -1.64 -22.70
C LYS A 258 -8.48 -0.52 -21.78
N SER A 259 -7.64 0.46 -21.43
CA SER A 259 -8.06 1.66 -20.70
C SER A 259 -9.04 2.51 -21.52
N GLY A 260 -8.98 2.41 -22.85
CA GLY A 260 -9.99 2.92 -23.77
C GLY A 260 -9.99 4.43 -23.94
N ASP A 261 -11.05 4.93 -24.60
CA ASP A 261 -11.15 6.31 -25.07
C ASP A 261 -11.21 7.36 -23.94
N SER A 262 -11.55 6.95 -22.71
CA SER A 262 -11.56 7.86 -21.55
C SER A 262 -10.15 8.38 -21.24
N LEU A 263 -9.15 7.49 -21.28
CA LEU A 263 -7.75 7.85 -21.08
C LEU A 263 -7.27 8.82 -22.18
N ALA A 264 -7.48 8.46 -23.45
CA ALA A 264 -7.08 9.30 -24.59
C ALA A 264 -7.73 10.69 -24.56
N ARG A 265 -9.05 10.75 -24.29
CA ARG A 265 -9.78 12.03 -24.19
C ARG A 265 -9.33 12.87 -23.00
N MET A 266 -8.99 12.25 -21.87
CA MET A 266 -8.45 12.96 -20.71
C MET A 266 -7.15 13.68 -21.10
N PHE A 267 -6.21 12.96 -21.72
CA PHE A 267 -4.94 13.55 -22.18
C PHE A 267 -5.12 14.64 -23.24
N ASP A 268 -6.04 14.46 -24.19
CA ASP A 268 -6.31 15.48 -25.21
C ASP A 268 -6.98 16.73 -24.62
N LYS A 269 -8.09 16.57 -23.86
CA LYS A 269 -8.89 17.69 -23.34
C LYS A 269 -8.12 18.47 -22.28
N LEU A 270 -7.60 17.79 -21.26
CA LEU A 270 -6.91 18.46 -20.16
C LEU A 270 -5.51 18.91 -20.55
N GLY A 271 -4.76 18.13 -21.33
CA GLY A 271 -3.44 18.53 -21.84
C GLY A 271 -3.50 19.85 -22.59
N LYS A 272 -4.48 20.01 -23.50
CA LYS A 272 -4.72 21.27 -24.20
C LYS A 272 -5.18 22.40 -23.27
N ALA A 273 -6.07 22.13 -22.33
CA ALA A 273 -6.58 23.13 -21.39
C ALA A 273 -5.47 23.70 -20.50
N MET A 274 -4.60 22.84 -19.95
CA MET A 274 -3.46 23.26 -19.12
C MET A 274 -2.41 24.01 -19.93
N ALA A 275 -2.11 23.56 -21.15
CA ALA A 275 -1.18 24.27 -22.04
C ALA A 275 -1.67 25.71 -22.33
N ARG A 276 -2.97 25.88 -22.63
CA ARG A 276 -3.58 27.20 -22.86
C ARG A 276 -3.53 28.09 -21.62
N ARG A 277 -3.79 27.56 -20.42
CA ARG A 277 -3.68 28.31 -19.16
C ARG A 277 -2.26 28.79 -18.90
N ARG A 278 -1.24 27.93 -19.10
CA ARG A 278 0.17 28.32 -18.94
C ARG A 278 0.59 29.41 -19.93
N SER A 279 0.21 29.29 -21.20
CA SER A 279 0.47 30.34 -22.19
C SER A 279 -0.24 31.65 -21.85
N GLY A 280 -1.49 31.60 -21.39
CA GLY A 280 -2.25 32.80 -20.98
C GLY A 280 -1.81 33.44 -19.66
N MET A 281 -1.13 32.69 -18.76
CA MET A 281 -0.45 33.25 -17.59
C MET A 281 0.82 33.99 -18.01
N TYR A 282 1.63 33.38 -18.89
CA TYR A 282 2.85 33.99 -19.42
C TYR A 282 2.59 35.34 -20.11
N TRP A 283 1.51 35.45 -20.89
CA TRP A 283 1.13 36.73 -21.50
C TRP A 283 0.70 37.79 -20.47
N ARG A 284 -0.06 37.39 -19.44
CA ARG A 284 -0.49 38.31 -18.37
C ARG A 284 0.66 38.79 -17.49
N GLU A 285 1.68 37.97 -17.28
CA GLU A 285 2.91 38.37 -16.59
C GLU A 285 3.82 39.29 -17.43
N MET A 286 3.74 39.19 -18.77
CA MET A 286 4.46 40.10 -19.68
C MET A 286 3.73 41.43 -19.91
N GLU A 287 2.40 41.47 -19.79
CA GLU A 287 1.60 42.71 -19.87
C GLU A 287 1.52 43.47 -18.52
N GLY A 288 1.93 42.84 -17.42
CA GLY A 288 1.98 43.42 -16.07
C GLY A 288 3.35 44.02 -15.67
N LYS A 289 4.25 44.24 -16.64
CA LYS A 289 5.52 44.99 -16.49
C LYS A 289 5.53 46.17 -17.45
#